data_AF-A0A356FDZ0-F1
#
_entry.id   AF-A0A356FDZ0-F1
#
_cell.length_a   1.000
_cell.length_b   1.000
_cell.length_c   1.000
_cell.angle_alpha   90.00
_cell.angle_beta   90.00
_cell.angle_gamma   90.00
#
_symmetry.space_group_name_H-M   'P 1'
#
loop_
_entity.id
_entity.type
_entity.pdbx_description
1 polymer ?
#
loop_
_entity_poly.entity_id
_entity_poly.type
_entity_poly.pdbx_seq_one_letter_code
_entity_poly.pdbx_strand_id
1 'polypeptide(L)'
;MRTLRPFIAASWHGHRDDPTLPKPVQEVWRRKFSNRQARNKQSNVDLAVLDSSGKLVHWFDGFRRIEPQGFRGGQKRESLGSYTVRELQIALLGLDPAEIREKKHPLVLPDVEEPGVRVFVQLLDDRMRAYRAPVVEAVALEKADWKTLEYPRKKRSVDAGDLKKWLAQVYPPGVMERTSQQTKMVYQISKVEGELTLEAAGSNGKTRYAILSGQVKLTDEGPGDFSYEGKLEIVLTYGSTRAKVLSLKGVFDGIYPRYSRVQERVRKIPLRAAFESLPLASADSTAENSRL
;
A
#
# COMPACT_ATOMS: atom_id res chain seq x y z
N MET A 1 -0.60 -8.28 -33.54
CA MET A 1 -1.20 -8.53 -32.21
C MET A 1 -1.52 -7.18 -31.58
N ARG A 2 -2.80 -6.88 -31.29
CA ARG A 2 -3.19 -5.63 -30.60
C ARG A 2 -2.95 -5.83 -29.10
N THR A 3 -1.91 -5.22 -28.56
CA THR A 3 -1.66 -5.19 -27.12
C THR A 3 -2.63 -4.20 -26.48
N LEU A 4 -3.42 -4.66 -25.51
CA LEU A 4 -4.27 -3.77 -24.70
C LEU A 4 -3.39 -2.78 -23.93
N ARG A 5 -3.90 -1.56 -23.69
CA ARG A 5 -3.27 -0.63 -22.74
C ARG A 5 -2.97 -1.36 -21.43
N PRO A 6 -1.85 -1.07 -20.77
CA PRO A 6 -1.74 -1.30 -19.34
C PRO A 6 -2.93 -0.61 -18.64
N PHE A 7 -3.65 -1.35 -17.81
CA PHE A 7 -4.76 -0.82 -17.03
C PHE A 7 -4.34 -0.63 -15.58
N ILE A 8 -4.94 0.37 -14.93
CA ILE A 8 -4.72 0.70 -13.53
C ILE A 8 -5.71 -0.11 -12.71
N ALA A 9 -5.21 -1.00 -11.86
CA ALA A 9 -6.01 -1.57 -10.78
C ALA A 9 -5.78 -0.73 -9.53
N ALA A 10 -6.77 0.09 -9.16
CA ALA A 10 -6.81 0.81 -7.91
C ALA A 10 -7.94 0.24 -7.05
N SER A 11 -7.73 0.21 -5.74
CA SER A 11 -8.71 -0.26 -4.76
C SER A 11 -9.00 0.81 -3.73
N TRP A 12 -10.27 0.99 -3.41
CA TRP A 12 -10.72 1.83 -2.32
C TRP A 12 -11.54 1.00 -1.34
N HIS A 13 -11.40 1.33 -0.06
CA HIS A 13 -12.19 0.79 1.03
C HIS A 13 -12.72 1.95 1.85
N GLY A 14 -13.82 1.74 2.57
CA GLY A 14 -14.38 2.75 3.46
C GLY A 14 -15.88 2.58 3.63
N HIS A 15 -16.50 3.57 4.26
CA HIS A 15 -17.94 3.65 4.38
C HIS A 15 -18.54 4.40 3.19
N ARG A 16 -19.75 4.02 2.75
CA ARG A 16 -20.40 4.64 1.57
C ARG A 16 -20.72 6.13 1.70
N ASP A 17 -20.70 6.62 2.94
CA ASP A 17 -20.98 8.00 3.29
C ASP A 17 -19.68 8.79 3.56
N ASP A 18 -18.51 8.20 3.27
CA ASP A 18 -17.21 8.87 3.41
C ASP A 18 -17.04 9.93 2.29
N PRO A 19 -16.94 11.23 2.65
CA PRO A 19 -16.85 12.32 1.67
C PRO A 19 -15.51 12.36 0.94
N THR A 20 -14.46 11.70 1.47
CA THR A 20 -13.10 11.72 0.91
C THR A 20 -12.90 10.71 -0.23
N LEU A 21 -13.87 9.81 -0.45
CA LEU A 21 -13.79 8.81 -1.50
C LEU A 21 -13.81 9.45 -2.90
N PRO A 22 -13.08 8.90 -3.88
CA PRO A 22 -13.15 9.39 -5.26
C PRO A 22 -14.56 9.35 -5.82
N LYS A 23 -14.89 10.35 -6.65
CA LYS A 23 -16.23 10.48 -7.26
C LYS A 23 -16.73 9.21 -7.95
N PRO A 24 -15.92 8.46 -8.72
CA PRO A 24 -16.39 7.22 -9.33
C PRO A 24 -16.81 6.14 -8.31
N VAL A 25 -16.13 6.05 -7.17
CA VAL A 25 -16.46 5.11 -6.09
C VAL A 25 -17.79 5.50 -5.45
N GLN A 26 -17.96 6.79 -5.12
CA GLN A 26 -19.21 7.32 -4.60
C GLN A 26 -20.38 7.08 -5.56
N GLU A 27 -20.15 7.25 -6.86
CA GLU A 27 -21.16 7.03 -7.90
C GLU A 27 -21.60 5.57 -7.98
N VAL A 28 -20.66 4.62 -7.98
CA VAL A 28 -20.96 3.17 -7.96
C VAL A 28 -21.83 2.81 -6.76
N TRP A 29 -21.44 3.23 -5.56
CA TRP A 29 -22.19 2.91 -4.35
C TRP A 29 -23.55 3.61 -4.29
N ARG A 30 -23.64 4.85 -4.77
CA ARG A 30 -24.93 5.55 -4.91
C ARG A 30 -25.86 4.79 -5.85
N ARG A 31 -25.37 4.33 -7.00
CA ARG A 31 -26.15 3.51 -7.96
C ARG A 31 -26.57 2.18 -7.33
N LYS A 32 -25.65 1.45 -6.71
CA LYS A 32 -25.90 0.14 -6.07
C LYS A 32 -26.93 0.20 -4.95
N PHE A 33 -26.85 1.21 -4.10
CA PHE A 33 -27.66 1.34 -2.90
C PHE A 33 -28.87 2.28 -3.06
N SER A 34 -29.14 2.73 -4.29
CA SER A 34 -30.32 3.56 -4.62
C SER A 34 -31.64 2.83 -4.32
N ASN A 35 -31.66 1.51 -4.47
CA ASN A 35 -32.84 0.69 -4.18
C ASN A 35 -33.01 0.42 -2.68
N ARG A 36 -34.24 0.57 -2.17
CA ARG A 36 -34.61 0.38 -0.76
C ARG A 36 -34.18 -0.99 -0.19
N GLN A 37 -34.25 -2.05 -1.01
CA GLN A 37 -33.83 -3.40 -0.63
C GLN A 37 -32.30 -3.58 -0.53
N ALA A 38 -31.53 -2.72 -1.19
CA ALA A 38 -30.07 -2.71 -1.14
C ALA A 38 -29.54 -1.76 -0.06
N ARG A 39 -30.33 -0.77 0.38
CA ARG A 39 -29.91 0.28 1.32
C ARG A 39 -29.31 -0.23 2.63
N ASN A 40 -29.68 -1.42 3.10
CA ASN A 40 -29.13 -2.02 4.32
C ASN A 40 -28.12 -3.15 4.05
N LYS A 41 -27.81 -3.44 2.79
CA LYS A 41 -26.84 -4.48 2.41
C LYS A 41 -25.44 -3.88 2.41
N GLN A 42 -24.46 -4.70 2.80
CA GLN A 42 -23.03 -4.41 2.59
C GLN A 42 -22.61 -4.97 1.22
N SER A 43 -21.70 -4.25 0.56
CA SER A 43 -21.00 -4.75 -0.62
C SER A 43 -19.64 -5.29 -0.19
N ASN A 44 -19.23 -6.42 -0.75
CA ASN A 44 -17.91 -7.00 -0.46
C ASN A 44 -16.85 -6.46 -1.43
N VAL A 45 -17.08 -6.59 -2.75
CA VAL A 45 -16.20 -6.03 -3.79
C VAL A 45 -17.07 -5.56 -4.95
N ASP A 46 -16.87 -4.32 -5.36
CA ASP A 46 -17.42 -3.77 -6.60
C ASP A 46 -16.27 -3.51 -7.57
N LEU A 47 -16.46 -3.89 -8.83
CA LEU A 47 -15.53 -3.59 -9.90
C LEU A 47 -16.08 -2.44 -10.72
N ALA A 48 -15.30 -1.37 -10.82
CA ALA A 48 -15.62 -0.20 -11.61
C ALA A 48 -14.65 -0.12 -12.80
N VAL A 49 -15.19 0.02 -14.00
CA VAL A 49 -14.42 0.24 -15.22
C VAL A 49 -14.50 1.72 -15.57
N LEU A 50 -13.36 2.39 -15.59
CA LEU A 50 -13.25 3.79 -15.95
C LEU A 50 -12.64 3.93 -17.35
N ASP A 51 -13.03 4.97 -18.08
CA ASP A 51 -12.32 5.36 -19.30
C ASP A 51 -10.99 6.08 -18.98
N SER A 52 -10.23 6.45 -20.01
CA SER A 52 -8.94 7.12 -19.82
C SER A 52 -9.02 8.56 -19.29
N SER A 53 -10.22 9.15 -19.21
CA SER A 53 -10.46 10.43 -18.54
C SER A 53 -10.85 10.27 -17.06
N GLY A 54 -10.97 9.02 -16.59
CA GLY A 54 -11.38 8.71 -15.21
C GLY A 54 -12.91 8.68 -15.02
N LYS A 55 -13.70 8.71 -16.10
CA LYS A 55 -15.15 8.64 -16.03
C LYS A 55 -15.62 7.19 -15.94
N LEU A 56 -16.63 6.93 -15.11
CA LEU A 56 -17.24 5.62 -14.94
C LEU A 56 -17.97 5.18 -16.22
N VAL A 57 -17.55 4.05 -16.80
CA VAL A 57 -18.14 3.43 -18.01
C VAL A 57 -19.08 2.30 -17.63
N HIS A 58 -18.62 1.40 -16.77
CA HIS A 58 -19.39 0.24 -16.29
C HIS A 58 -19.05 -0.08 -14.85
N TRP A 59 -19.94 -0.75 -14.15
CA TRP A 59 -19.62 -1.35 -12.85
C TRP A 59 -20.46 -2.59 -12.61
N PHE A 60 -19.93 -3.49 -11.79
CA PHE A 60 -20.62 -4.73 -11.43
C PHE A 60 -20.15 -5.26 -10.07
N ASP A 61 -20.99 -6.08 -9.45
CA ASP A 61 -20.65 -6.76 -8.20
C ASP A 61 -19.61 -7.85 -8.48
N GLY A 62 -18.41 -7.70 -7.91
CA GLY A 62 -17.28 -8.61 -8.09
C GLY A 62 -17.45 -9.96 -7.39
N PHE A 63 -18.44 -10.11 -6.51
CA PHE A 63 -18.81 -11.36 -5.85
C PHE A 63 -20.33 -11.59 -5.92
N ARG A 64 -20.92 -11.35 -7.10
CA ARG A 64 -22.34 -11.62 -7.33
C ARG A 64 -22.67 -13.04 -6.85
N ARG A 65 -23.53 -13.15 -5.82
CA ARG A 65 -24.10 -14.44 -5.42
C ARG A 65 -24.94 -14.93 -6.59
N ILE A 66 -24.44 -15.93 -7.30
CA ILE A 66 -25.25 -16.69 -8.24
C ILE A 66 -26.17 -17.56 -7.38
N GLU A 67 -27.32 -17.01 -7.01
CA GLU A 67 -28.40 -17.84 -6.49
C GLU A 67 -28.72 -18.90 -7.54
N PRO A 68 -28.87 -20.18 -7.16
CA PRO A 68 -29.44 -21.15 -8.07
C PRO A 68 -30.86 -20.67 -8.39
N GLN A 69 -31.05 -20.05 -9.56
CA GLN A 69 -32.38 -19.93 -10.12
C GLN A 69 -32.94 -21.35 -10.18
N GLY A 70 -33.96 -21.60 -9.38
CA GLY A 70 -34.58 -22.91 -9.26
C GLY A 70 -35.15 -23.34 -10.59
N PHE A 71 -34.36 -24.00 -11.43
CA PHE A 71 -34.81 -24.60 -12.67
C PHE A 71 -34.05 -25.90 -12.93
N ARG A 72 -34.85 -26.94 -13.16
CA ARG A 72 -34.45 -28.27 -13.60
C ARG A 72 -33.70 -28.15 -14.93
N GLY A 73 -32.41 -28.49 -14.95
CA GLY A 73 -31.68 -28.75 -16.19
C GLY A 73 -30.29 -28.13 -16.24
N GLY A 74 -29.28 -28.93 -15.87
CA GLY A 74 -27.97 -29.07 -16.52
C GLY A 74 -27.11 -27.87 -16.93
N GLN A 75 -27.49 -26.62 -16.71
CA GLN A 75 -26.64 -25.48 -17.07
C GLN A 75 -25.46 -25.38 -16.10
N LYS A 76 -24.24 -25.49 -16.64
CA LYS A 76 -23.00 -25.25 -15.91
C LYS A 76 -23.11 -23.90 -15.20
N ARG A 77 -22.90 -23.90 -13.87
CA ARG A 77 -22.74 -22.67 -13.10
C ARG A 77 -21.70 -21.80 -13.78
N GLU A 78 -22.07 -20.57 -14.12
CA GLU A 78 -21.11 -19.59 -14.62
C GLU A 78 -19.99 -19.42 -13.58
N SER A 79 -18.74 -19.56 -14.01
CA SER A 79 -17.60 -19.32 -13.11
C SER A 79 -17.45 -17.83 -12.85
N LEU A 80 -16.86 -17.45 -11.71
CA LEU A 80 -16.59 -16.04 -11.42
C LEU A 80 -15.75 -15.40 -12.53
N GLY A 81 -14.77 -16.11 -13.07
CA GLY A 81 -13.96 -15.63 -14.20
C GLY A 81 -14.79 -15.40 -15.47
N SER A 82 -15.69 -16.32 -15.81
CA SER A 82 -16.59 -16.17 -16.97
C SER A 82 -17.54 -14.98 -16.80
N TYR A 83 -18.08 -14.81 -15.60
CA TYR A 83 -18.92 -13.67 -15.23
C TYR A 83 -18.13 -12.35 -15.39
N THR A 84 -16.94 -12.25 -14.80
CA THR A 84 -16.07 -11.07 -14.91
C THR A 84 -15.74 -10.75 -16.36
N VAL A 85 -15.38 -11.75 -17.18
CA VAL A 85 -15.11 -11.55 -18.60
C VAL A 85 -16.31 -10.98 -19.34
N ARG A 86 -17.52 -11.50 -19.08
CA ARG A 86 -18.76 -10.98 -19.70
C ARG A 86 -19.03 -9.53 -19.30
N GLU A 87 -18.90 -9.20 -18.02
CA GLU A 87 -19.09 -7.82 -17.56
C GLU A 87 -18.04 -6.85 -18.15
N LEU A 88 -16.80 -7.31 -18.33
CA LEU A 88 -15.77 -6.55 -19.04
C LEU A 88 -16.08 -6.40 -20.53
N GLN A 89 -16.66 -7.40 -21.18
CA GLN A 89 -17.11 -7.28 -22.58
C GLN A 89 -18.23 -6.23 -22.73
N ILE A 90 -19.14 -6.14 -21.76
CA ILE A 90 -20.16 -5.08 -21.72
C ILE A 90 -19.47 -3.71 -21.56
N ALA A 91 -18.49 -3.61 -20.65
CA ALA A 91 -17.75 -2.37 -20.46
C ALA A 91 -17.01 -1.92 -21.73
N LEU A 92 -16.48 -2.87 -22.53
CA LEU A 92 -15.79 -2.58 -23.79
C LEU A 92 -16.70 -1.90 -24.83
N LEU A 93 -18.02 -2.08 -24.78
CA LEU A 93 -18.95 -1.39 -25.68
C LEU A 93 -18.98 0.13 -25.44
N GLY A 94 -18.66 0.56 -24.22
CA GLY A 94 -18.58 1.97 -23.84
C GLY A 94 -17.15 2.53 -23.86
N LEU A 95 -16.18 1.74 -24.31
CA LEU A 95 -14.78 2.15 -24.45
C LEU A 95 -14.44 2.33 -25.93
N ASP A 96 -13.69 3.38 -26.24
CA ASP A 96 -13.05 3.54 -27.54
C ASP A 96 -11.58 3.09 -27.42
N PRO A 97 -11.24 1.85 -27.82
CA PRO A 97 -9.88 1.38 -27.82
C PRO A 97 -9.12 1.97 -29.02
N ALA A 98 -8.78 3.26 -28.96
CA ALA A 98 -7.85 3.85 -29.91
C ALA A 98 -6.49 3.12 -29.89
N GLU A 99 -5.89 2.89 -31.06
CA GLU A 99 -4.50 2.45 -31.20
C GLU A 99 -3.54 3.49 -30.59
N ILE A 100 -2.53 3.05 -29.84
CA ILE A 100 -1.61 3.96 -29.13
C ILE A 100 -0.17 3.74 -29.56
N ARG A 101 0.45 4.85 -30.01
CA ARG A 101 1.90 5.08 -29.93
C ARG A 101 2.27 5.23 -28.45
N GLU A 102 3.18 4.38 -27.95
CA GLU A 102 3.64 4.33 -26.56
C GLU A 102 3.68 5.73 -25.90
N LYS A 103 2.66 6.05 -25.10
CA LYS A 103 2.74 7.14 -24.14
C LYS A 103 3.36 6.55 -22.88
N LYS A 104 4.31 7.28 -22.28
CA LYS A 104 4.83 7.00 -20.92
C LYS A 104 3.65 6.58 -20.03
N HIS A 105 3.80 5.43 -19.38
CA HIS A 105 2.76 4.84 -18.56
C HIS A 105 2.28 5.85 -17.50
N PRO A 106 0.96 6.14 -17.40
CA PRO A 106 0.46 7.23 -16.55
C PRO A 106 0.52 6.93 -15.05
N LEU A 107 0.63 5.64 -14.67
CA LEU A 107 0.92 5.26 -13.28
C LEU A 107 2.39 5.39 -12.98
N VAL A 108 2.67 6.27 -12.03
CA VAL A 108 3.91 6.34 -11.29
C VAL A 108 3.66 5.83 -9.88
N LEU A 109 4.71 5.38 -9.20
CA LEU A 109 4.62 5.12 -7.76
C LEU A 109 4.19 6.42 -7.04
N PRO A 110 3.46 6.32 -5.93
CA PRO A 110 3.17 7.48 -5.09
C PRO A 110 4.48 8.21 -4.78
N ASP A 111 4.47 9.51 -4.98
CA ASP A 111 5.59 10.39 -4.71
C ASP A 111 5.10 11.57 -3.87
N VAL A 112 6.02 12.24 -3.21
CA VAL A 112 5.74 13.46 -2.46
C VAL A 112 6.56 14.60 -3.08
N GLU A 113 5.97 15.79 -3.16
CA GLU A 113 6.69 16.97 -3.66
C GLU A 113 7.90 17.31 -2.78
N GLU A 114 7.80 16.97 -1.48
CA GLU A 114 8.81 17.16 -0.47
C GLU A 114 9.61 15.87 -0.21
N PRO A 115 10.86 15.96 0.27
CA PRO A 115 11.67 14.78 0.55
C PRO A 115 11.04 13.95 1.67
N GLY A 116 11.11 12.63 1.50
CA GLY A 116 10.36 11.71 2.35
C GLY A 116 10.85 10.28 2.27
N VAL A 117 9.97 9.34 2.60
CA VAL A 117 10.22 7.90 2.52
C VAL A 117 9.06 7.22 1.79
N ARG A 118 9.38 6.38 0.80
CA ARG A 118 8.47 5.37 0.28
C ARG A 118 8.57 4.09 1.09
N VAL A 119 7.41 3.54 1.42
CA VAL A 119 7.25 2.30 2.18
C VAL A 119 6.53 1.29 1.31
N PHE A 120 7.20 0.19 1.00
CA PHE A 120 6.63 -0.94 0.26
C PHE A 120 6.30 -2.03 1.26
N VAL A 121 5.03 -2.32 1.52
CA VAL A 121 4.62 -3.30 2.52
C VAL A 121 3.90 -4.48 1.87
N GLN A 122 4.23 -5.70 2.30
CA GLN A 122 3.64 -6.93 1.80
C GLN A 122 3.43 -7.95 2.91
N LEU A 123 2.31 -8.67 2.85
CA LEU A 123 2.01 -9.76 3.76
C LEU A 123 2.16 -11.10 3.03
N LEU A 124 3.14 -11.90 3.44
CA LEU A 124 3.52 -13.15 2.76
C LEU A 124 2.66 -14.32 3.25
N ASP A 125 1.33 -14.24 3.08
CA ASP A 125 0.43 -15.37 3.36
C ASP A 125 0.37 -16.31 2.14
N ASP A 126 0.82 -17.56 2.31
CA ASP A 126 0.76 -18.59 1.27
C ASP A 126 -0.67 -18.97 0.86
N ARG A 127 -1.64 -18.76 1.75
CA ARG A 127 -3.06 -19.06 1.47
C ARG A 127 -3.73 -17.97 0.63
N MET A 128 -3.22 -16.74 0.69
CA MET A 128 -3.83 -15.57 0.06
C MET A 128 -2.79 -14.87 -0.82
N ARG A 129 -2.54 -15.41 -2.02
CA ARG A 129 -1.54 -14.87 -2.96
C ARG A 129 -1.75 -13.39 -3.27
N ALA A 130 -2.99 -12.91 -3.26
CA ALA A 130 -3.31 -11.49 -3.48
C ALA A 130 -2.69 -10.56 -2.42
N TYR A 131 -2.49 -11.01 -1.17
CA TYR A 131 -1.88 -10.21 -0.12
C TYR A 131 -0.36 -10.03 -0.26
N ARG A 132 0.25 -10.79 -1.18
CA ARG A 132 1.66 -10.64 -1.53
C ARG A 132 1.92 -9.49 -2.50
N ALA A 133 0.88 -8.91 -3.09
CA ALA A 133 1.04 -7.68 -3.87
C ALA A 133 1.46 -6.55 -2.92
N PRO A 134 2.60 -5.88 -3.17
CA PRO A 134 3.04 -4.82 -2.28
C PRO A 134 2.12 -3.61 -2.39
N VAL A 135 1.78 -3.02 -1.25
CA VAL A 135 1.19 -1.70 -1.15
C VAL A 135 2.31 -0.69 -0.98
N VAL A 136 2.20 0.46 -1.65
CA VAL A 136 3.22 1.51 -1.62
C VAL A 136 2.62 2.76 -1.02
N GLU A 137 3.23 3.25 0.06
CA GLU A 137 2.90 4.51 0.71
C GLU A 137 4.07 5.49 0.54
N ALA A 138 3.79 6.79 0.48
CA ALA A 138 4.81 7.84 0.45
C ALA A 138 4.55 8.83 1.59
N VAL A 139 5.57 9.07 2.43
CA VAL A 139 5.47 9.89 3.64
C VAL A 139 6.48 11.03 3.55
N ALA A 140 6.00 12.27 3.52
CA ALA A 140 6.84 13.46 3.59
C ALA A 140 7.49 13.58 4.98
N LEU A 141 8.77 13.90 5.02
CA LEU A 141 9.55 14.02 6.26
C LEU A 141 10.08 15.44 6.44
N GLU A 142 9.84 15.99 7.62
CA GLU A 142 10.29 17.31 8.01
C GLU A 142 11.74 17.26 8.52
N LYS A 143 12.36 18.44 8.67
CA LYS A 143 13.74 18.54 9.17
C LYS A 143 13.94 17.86 10.53
N ALA A 144 12.93 17.89 11.40
CA ALA A 144 12.98 17.23 12.70
C ALA A 144 13.03 15.71 12.57
N ASP A 145 12.24 15.13 11.65
CA ASP A 145 12.22 13.69 11.39
C ASP A 145 13.61 13.18 10.93
N TRP A 146 14.28 13.95 10.06
CA TRP A 146 15.63 13.62 9.58
C TRP A 146 16.73 13.78 10.63
N LYS A 147 16.52 14.65 11.62
CA LYS A 147 17.51 14.96 12.66
C LYS A 147 17.84 13.73 13.50
N THR A 148 16.85 12.90 13.79
CA THR A 148 17.01 11.63 14.50
C THR A 148 17.95 10.67 13.78
N LEU A 149 18.12 10.83 12.46
CA LEU A 149 18.92 9.98 11.58
C LEU A 149 20.25 10.60 11.15
N GLU A 150 20.66 11.73 11.74
CA GLU A 150 21.95 12.37 11.44
C GLU A 150 23.15 11.45 11.73
N TYR A 151 24.22 11.66 10.95
CA TYR A 151 25.41 10.80 10.97
C TYR A 151 25.94 10.57 12.39
N PRO A 152 26.01 9.31 12.86
CA PRO A 152 26.53 9.00 14.18
C PRO A 152 28.07 9.12 14.21
N ARG A 153 28.59 10.11 14.94
CA ARG A 153 30.03 10.15 15.26
C ARG A 153 30.45 9.06 16.25
N LYS A 154 29.50 8.60 17.07
CA LYS A 154 29.61 7.47 17.99
C LYS A 154 28.31 6.68 17.91
N LYS A 155 28.40 5.38 18.21
CA LYS A 155 27.22 4.51 18.40
C LYS A 155 26.27 5.18 19.38
N ARG A 156 24.99 5.28 19.01
CA ARG A 156 23.94 5.83 19.88
C ARG A 156 22.62 5.09 19.72
N SER A 157 21.78 5.23 20.74
CA SER A 157 20.42 4.75 20.74
C SER A 157 19.49 5.72 20.00
N VAL A 158 18.48 5.17 19.34
CA VAL A 158 17.38 5.89 18.67
C VAL A 158 16.09 5.20 19.10
N ASP A 159 15.15 5.96 19.68
CA ASP A 159 13.83 5.43 20.01
C ASP A 159 13.05 5.18 18.71
N ALA A 160 12.50 3.97 18.54
CA ALA A 160 11.70 3.65 17.36
C ALA A 160 10.42 4.52 17.25
N GLY A 161 9.92 5.03 18.38
CA GLY A 161 8.81 5.98 18.45
C GLY A 161 9.10 7.29 17.72
N ASP A 162 10.35 7.75 17.71
CA ASP A 162 10.76 8.93 16.93
C ASP A 162 10.63 8.71 15.41
N LEU A 163 10.52 7.45 14.97
CA LEU A 163 10.37 7.05 13.57
C LEU A 163 8.93 6.68 13.21
N LYS A 164 7.97 6.87 14.14
CA LYS A 164 6.57 6.48 13.98
C LYS A 164 5.94 6.99 12.69
N LYS A 165 6.27 8.22 12.26
CA LYS A 165 5.62 8.89 11.11
C LYS A 165 5.61 8.02 9.84
N TRP A 166 6.68 7.29 9.57
CA TRP A 166 6.77 6.38 8.42
C TRP A 166 6.72 4.89 8.80
N LEU A 167 7.16 4.51 10.01
CA LEU A 167 7.00 3.11 10.48
C LEU A 167 5.54 2.71 10.69
N ALA A 168 4.64 3.67 10.94
CA ALA A 168 3.21 3.41 11.01
C ALA A 168 2.60 2.87 9.71
N GLN A 169 3.30 3.03 8.58
CA GLN A 169 2.88 2.48 7.28
C GLN A 169 3.21 0.98 7.11
N VAL A 170 3.86 0.36 8.09
CA VAL A 170 4.16 -1.08 8.11
C VAL A 170 2.95 -1.86 8.65
N TYR A 171 1.77 -1.64 8.08
CA TYR A 171 0.54 -2.34 8.44
C TYR A 171 0.35 -3.60 7.56
N PRO A 172 -0.42 -4.62 8.00
CA PRO A 172 -0.71 -5.79 7.17
C PRO A 172 -1.72 -5.46 6.05
N PRO A 173 -1.30 -5.26 4.78
CA PRO A 173 -2.24 -4.87 3.73
C PRO A 173 -3.26 -5.97 3.46
N GLY A 174 -4.52 -5.57 3.22
CA GLY A 174 -5.60 -6.49 2.84
C GLY A 174 -6.18 -7.33 3.97
N VAL A 175 -5.72 -7.19 5.21
CA VAL A 175 -6.28 -7.91 6.37
C VAL A 175 -7.48 -7.13 6.95
N MET A 176 -8.68 -7.52 6.53
CA MET A 176 -9.94 -6.88 6.97
C MET A 176 -10.31 -7.14 8.44
N GLU A 177 -9.61 -8.05 9.12
CA GLU A 177 -9.88 -8.39 10.52
C GLU A 177 -9.51 -7.27 11.50
N ARG A 178 -8.61 -6.37 11.08
CA ARG A 178 -8.17 -5.20 11.84
C ARG A 178 -8.72 -3.93 11.20
N THR A 179 -10.03 -3.92 11.00
CA THR A 179 -10.77 -2.79 10.44
C THR A 179 -11.87 -2.39 11.40
N SER A 180 -12.02 -1.09 11.66
CA SER A 180 -13.11 -0.56 12.48
C SER A 180 -14.47 -0.94 11.89
N GLN A 181 -15.33 -1.53 12.71
CA GLN A 181 -16.67 -1.90 12.25
C GLN A 181 -17.53 -0.68 11.92
N GLN A 182 -17.24 0.48 12.52
CA GLN A 182 -17.98 1.72 12.33
C GLN A 182 -17.51 2.45 11.06
N THR A 183 -16.20 2.73 10.97
CA THR A 183 -15.66 3.54 9.86
C THR A 183 -15.30 2.70 8.63
N LYS A 184 -15.16 1.37 8.80
CA LYS A 184 -14.64 0.44 7.78
C LYS A 184 -13.22 0.77 7.32
N MET A 185 -12.49 1.55 8.11
CA MET A 185 -11.08 1.86 7.90
C MET A 185 -10.19 0.89 8.66
N VAL A 186 -9.02 0.57 8.09
CA VAL A 186 -7.99 -0.22 8.76
C VAL A 186 -7.52 0.54 10.00
N TYR A 187 -7.37 -0.18 11.12
CA TYR A 187 -6.82 0.40 12.35
C TYR A 187 -5.41 0.90 12.11
N GLN A 188 -5.17 2.17 12.43
CA GLN A 188 -3.87 2.79 12.28
C GLN A 188 -2.91 2.31 13.37
N ILE A 189 -1.61 2.36 13.07
CA ILE A 189 -0.57 2.09 14.08
C ILE A 189 -0.49 3.28 15.03
N SER A 190 -0.95 3.05 16.25
CA SER A 190 -1.05 4.05 17.31
C SER A 190 0.26 4.20 18.07
N LYS A 191 1.05 3.12 18.17
CA LYS A 191 2.31 3.09 18.92
C LYS A 191 3.39 2.34 18.17
N VAL A 192 4.59 2.89 18.21
CA VAL A 192 5.83 2.28 17.71
C VAL A 192 6.81 2.31 18.87
N GLU A 193 7.35 1.14 19.22
CA GLU A 193 8.23 0.96 20.37
C GLU A 193 9.46 0.16 19.98
N GLY A 194 10.57 0.38 20.66
CA GLY A 194 11.81 -0.34 20.44
C GLY A 194 13.02 0.56 20.59
N GLU A 195 14.15 -0.04 20.92
CA GLU A 195 15.42 0.64 21.02
C GLU A 195 16.29 0.25 19.83
N LEU A 196 16.60 1.22 18.96
CA LEU A 196 17.40 1.02 17.77
C LEU A 196 18.82 1.51 17.99
N THR A 197 19.78 0.80 17.42
CA THR A 197 21.19 1.20 17.40
C THR A 197 21.50 1.90 16.08
N LEU A 198 22.03 3.11 16.16
CA LEU A 198 22.59 3.85 15.02
C LEU A 198 24.12 3.96 15.16
N GLU A 199 24.86 3.42 14.19
CA GLU A 199 26.32 3.46 14.19
C GLU A 199 26.92 3.64 12.80
N ALA A 200 28.13 4.20 12.74
CA ALA A 200 28.86 4.39 11.49
C ALA A 200 29.29 3.04 10.91
N ALA A 201 29.15 2.88 9.59
CA ALA A 201 29.38 1.63 8.87
C ALA A 201 30.42 1.79 7.75
N GLY A 202 31.37 2.70 7.93
CA GLY A 202 32.48 2.93 7.00
C GLY A 202 32.22 4.02 5.96
N SER A 203 33.14 4.14 4.99
CA SER A 203 33.10 5.15 3.93
C SER A 203 33.87 4.71 2.70
N ASN A 204 33.57 5.30 1.54
CA ASN A 204 34.31 5.09 0.28
C ASN A 204 35.04 6.37 -0.20
N GLY A 205 35.39 7.27 0.74
CA GLY A 205 36.04 8.56 0.46
C GLY A 205 35.10 9.67 0.00
N LYS A 206 34.04 9.36 -0.76
CA LYS A 206 33.01 10.33 -1.19
C LYS A 206 31.77 10.29 -0.31
N THR A 207 31.40 9.10 0.13
CA THR A 207 30.17 8.81 0.86
C THR A 207 30.51 8.08 2.15
N ARG A 208 29.83 8.46 3.23
CA ARG A 208 29.85 7.74 4.50
C ARG A 208 28.56 6.97 4.67
N TYR A 209 28.64 5.88 5.42
CA TYR A 209 27.52 5.00 5.68
C TYR A 209 27.26 4.91 7.18
N ALA A 210 26.01 4.75 7.55
CA ALA A 210 25.61 4.34 8.90
C ALA A 210 24.54 3.25 8.80
N ILE A 211 24.49 2.40 9.80
CA ILE A 211 23.46 1.37 9.95
C ILE A 211 22.60 1.73 11.14
N LEU A 212 21.28 1.75 10.92
CA LEU A 212 20.27 1.78 11.97
C LEU A 212 19.63 0.40 12.05
N SER A 213 19.68 -0.26 13.20
CA SER A 213 19.10 -1.60 13.36
C SER A 213 18.57 -1.87 14.76
N GLY A 214 17.55 -2.72 14.86
CA GLY A 214 16.99 -3.16 16.13
C GLY A 214 15.63 -3.84 15.98
N GLN A 215 15.00 -4.17 17.09
CA GLN A 215 13.64 -4.72 17.12
C GLN A 215 12.64 -3.59 17.27
N VAL A 216 11.55 -3.66 16.52
CA VAL A 216 10.45 -2.70 16.57
C VAL A 216 9.15 -3.46 16.84
N LYS A 217 8.37 -2.95 17.79
CA LYS A 217 7.01 -3.36 18.09
C LYS A 217 6.03 -2.31 17.59
N LEU A 218 5.00 -2.77 16.89
CA LEU A 218 3.94 -1.96 16.30
C LEU A 218 2.62 -2.36 16.94
N THR A 219 1.89 -1.39 17.48
CA THR A 219 0.59 -1.58 18.13
C THR A 219 -0.45 -0.76 17.39
N ASP A 220 -1.56 -1.39 17.00
CA ASP A 220 -2.66 -0.69 16.32
C ASP A 220 -3.62 -0.01 17.31
N GLU A 221 -4.50 0.85 16.83
CA GLU A 221 -5.53 1.53 17.65
C GLU A 221 -6.78 0.66 17.91
N GLY A 222 -6.78 -0.58 17.40
CA GLY A 222 -7.90 -1.49 17.54
C GLY A 222 -8.02 -2.06 18.96
N PRO A 223 -9.13 -2.73 19.27
CA PRO A 223 -9.33 -3.31 20.58
C PRO A 223 -8.30 -4.40 20.89
N GLY A 224 -7.96 -4.52 22.18
CA GLY A 224 -7.17 -5.61 22.74
C GLY A 224 -5.65 -5.45 22.62
N ASP A 225 -5.14 -4.22 22.49
CA ASP A 225 -3.70 -3.88 22.45
C ASP A 225 -2.91 -4.76 21.47
N PHE A 226 -3.52 -5.03 20.32
CA PHE A 226 -2.95 -5.93 19.33
C PHE A 226 -1.64 -5.36 18.82
N SER A 227 -0.60 -6.18 18.87
CA SER A 227 0.74 -5.79 18.47
C SER A 227 1.48 -6.90 17.75
N TYR A 228 2.48 -6.49 16.98
CA TYR A 228 3.38 -7.37 16.24
C TYR A 228 4.77 -6.75 16.15
N GLU A 229 5.75 -7.60 15.89
CA GLU A 229 7.16 -7.24 16.04
C GLU A 229 7.95 -7.67 14.80
N GLY A 230 9.05 -6.97 14.57
CA GLY A 230 10.01 -7.32 13.53
C GLY A 230 11.33 -6.58 13.68
N LYS A 231 12.32 -7.08 12.95
CA LYS A 231 13.65 -6.51 12.89
C LYS A 231 13.70 -5.42 11.83
N LEU A 232 14.13 -4.23 12.21
CA LEU A 232 14.41 -3.11 11.31
C LEU A 232 15.91 -3.08 11.00
N GLU A 233 16.27 -2.96 9.73
CA GLU A 233 17.65 -2.79 9.27
C GLU A 233 17.72 -1.78 8.13
N ILE A 234 18.47 -0.69 8.34
CA ILE A 234 18.53 0.43 7.43
C ILE A 234 19.97 0.86 7.22
N VAL A 235 20.32 1.12 5.96
CA VAL A 235 21.55 1.79 5.56
C VAL A 235 21.23 3.24 5.20
N LEU A 236 21.94 4.16 5.86
CA LEU A 236 21.90 5.58 5.58
C LEU A 236 23.19 6.00 4.88
N THR A 237 23.08 6.88 3.90
CA THR A 237 24.22 7.48 3.21
C THR A 237 24.34 8.96 3.51
N TYR A 238 25.57 9.44 3.55
CA TYR A 238 25.92 10.82 3.90
C TYR A 238 27.04 11.32 3.00
N GLY A 239 27.14 12.64 2.84
CA GLY A 239 28.34 13.24 2.26
C GLY A 239 29.57 12.99 3.14
N SER A 240 30.76 13.06 2.54
CA SER A 240 32.05 12.86 3.23
C SER A 240 32.20 13.65 4.53
N THR A 241 31.65 14.87 4.59
CA THR A 241 31.71 15.76 5.77
C THR A 241 30.35 16.12 6.36
N ARG A 242 29.25 15.88 5.64
CA ARG A 242 27.89 16.33 6.02
C ARG A 242 27.21 15.34 6.96
N ALA A 243 26.54 15.86 8.00
CA ALA A 243 25.73 15.03 8.92
C ALA A 243 24.34 14.70 8.37
N LYS A 244 23.85 15.48 7.40
CA LYS A 244 22.56 15.31 6.74
C LYS A 244 22.52 14.02 5.93
N VAL A 245 21.45 13.25 6.10
CA VAL A 245 21.14 12.06 5.30
C VAL A 245 20.96 12.46 3.83
N LEU A 246 21.64 11.73 2.93
CA LEU A 246 21.48 11.87 1.48
C LEU A 246 20.49 10.83 0.94
N SER A 247 20.59 9.59 1.43
CA SER A 247 19.63 8.55 1.12
C SER A 247 19.45 7.59 2.28
N LEU A 248 18.30 6.92 2.29
CA LEU A 248 17.95 5.85 3.21
C LEU A 248 17.47 4.67 2.38
N LYS A 249 17.94 3.46 2.69
CA LYS A 249 17.37 2.20 2.19
C LYS A 249 17.34 1.18 3.31
N GLY A 250 16.26 0.44 3.46
CA GLY A 250 16.19 -0.56 4.49
C GLY A 250 15.04 -1.52 4.36
N VAL A 251 14.96 -2.43 5.32
CA VAL A 251 13.93 -3.45 5.41
C VAL A 251 13.42 -3.58 6.83
N PHE A 252 12.16 -3.96 6.93
CA PHE A 252 11.56 -4.49 8.14
C PHE A 252 11.12 -5.93 7.85
N ASP A 253 11.59 -6.87 8.66
CA ASP A 253 11.21 -8.27 8.62
C ASP A 253 10.53 -8.65 9.92
N GLY A 254 9.19 -8.80 9.87
CA GLY A 254 8.37 -9.06 11.04
C GLY A 254 7.39 -10.20 10.88
N ILE A 255 6.64 -10.45 11.95
CA ILE A 255 5.64 -11.51 12.03
C ILE A 255 4.31 -10.92 12.45
N TYR A 256 3.31 -10.98 11.57
CA TYR A 256 1.94 -10.64 11.87
C TYR A 256 1.18 -11.86 12.45
N PRO A 257 0.72 -11.80 13.71
CA PRO A 257 -0.06 -12.88 14.32
C PRO A 257 -1.52 -12.81 13.86
N ARG A 258 -2.01 -13.86 13.22
CA ARG A 258 -3.41 -13.97 12.77
C ARG A 258 -4.10 -15.16 13.40
N TYR A 259 -5.13 -14.92 14.21
CA TYR A 259 -5.90 -16.02 14.81
C TYR A 259 -6.75 -16.74 13.76
N SER A 260 -6.54 -18.04 13.61
CA SER A 260 -7.36 -18.89 12.74
C SER A 260 -8.44 -19.56 13.56
N ARG A 261 -9.70 -19.12 13.39
CA ARG A 261 -10.86 -19.75 14.06
C ARG A 261 -11.02 -21.23 13.69
N VAL A 262 -10.72 -21.59 12.45
CA VAL A 262 -10.84 -22.99 11.95
C VAL A 262 -9.85 -23.93 12.63
N GLN A 263 -8.66 -23.44 12.98
CA GLN A 263 -7.59 -24.24 13.57
C GLN A 263 -7.37 -23.92 15.06
N GLU A 264 -8.20 -23.04 15.62
CA GLU A 264 -8.12 -22.49 16.98
C GLU A 264 -6.70 -22.07 17.42
N ARG A 265 -5.89 -21.59 16.48
CA ARG A 265 -4.48 -21.24 16.71
C ARG A 265 -4.07 -19.95 16.03
N VAL A 266 -3.07 -19.30 16.61
CA VAL A 266 -2.43 -18.12 16.00
C VAL A 266 -1.46 -18.60 14.92
N ARG A 267 -1.69 -18.14 13.69
CA ARG A 267 -0.74 -18.27 12.59
C ARG A 267 0.25 -17.11 12.64
N LYS A 268 1.52 -17.41 12.41
CA LYS A 268 2.58 -16.42 12.24
C LYS A 268 2.77 -16.18 10.75
N ILE A 269 2.36 -15.02 10.25
CA ILE A 269 2.45 -14.67 8.83
C ILE A 269 3.60 -13.68 8.66
N PRO A 270 4.59 -13.93 7.79
CA PRO A 270 5.67 -12.97 7.57
C PRO A 270 5.12 -11.67 6.97
N LEU A 271 5.49 -10.55 7.59
CA LEU A 271 5.21 -9.20 7.13
C LEU A 271 6.55 -8.55 6.78
N ARG A 272 6.69 -8.09 5.55
CA ARG A 272 7.91 -7.45 5.09
C ARG A 272 7.60 -6.04 4.62
N ALA A 273 8.44 -5.09 5.01
CA ALA A 273 8.48 -3.78 4.40
C ALA A 273 9.88 -3.46 3.84
N ALA A 274 9.91 -2.70 2.76
CA ALA A 274 11.12 -2.07 2.26
C ALA A 274 10.94 -0.55 2.30
N PHE A 275 12.01 0.16 2.64
CA PHE A 275 12.03 1.61 2.78
C PHE A 275 13.04 2.19 1.81
N GLU A 276 12.67 3.30 1.17
CA GLU A 276 13.62 4.11 0.43
C GLU A 276 13.31 5.60 0.60
N SER A 277 14.36 6.41 0.76
CA SER A 277 14.20 7.86 0.76
C SER A 277 13.83 8.36 -0.63
N LEU A 278 12.86 9.26 -0.68
CA LEU A 278 12.60 10.11 -1.83
C LEU A 278 13.50 11.36 -1.71
N PRO A 279 14.51 11.52 -2.59
CA PRO A 279 15.24 12.77 -2.64
C PRO A 279 14.28 13.88 -3.09
N LEU A 280 14.60 15.13 -2.75
CA LEU A 280 14.03 16.26 -3.48
C LEU A 280 14.20 15.99 -4.97
N ALA A 281 13.15 16.15 -5.77
CA ALA A 281 13.29 16.31 -7.21
C ALA A 281 14.23 17.51 -7.42
N SER A 282 15.52 17.23 -7.58
CA SER A 282 16.53 18.27 -7.65
C SER A 282 16.28 19.07 -8.91
N ALA A 283 16.13 20.38 -8.75
CA ALA A 283 16.24 21.37 -9.82
C ALA A 283 17.64 21.42 -10.47
N ASP A 284 18.50 20.44 -10.21
CA ASP A 284 19.91 20.37 -10.63
C ASP A 284 20.18 19.30 -11.70
N SER A 285 19.16 18.79 -12.40
CA SER A 285 19.37 17.94 -13.58
C SER A 285 19.87 18.71 -14.82
N THR A 286 20.09 20.02 -14.73
CA THR A 286 20.61 20.86 -15.82
C THR A 286 22.14 21.02 -15.83
N ALA A 287 22.89 20.44 -14.89
CA ALA A 287 24.34 20.67 -14.81
C ALA A 287 25.24 19.61 -15.48
N GLU A 288 24.73 18.49 -15.99
CA GLU A 288 25.60 17.41 -16.53
C GLU A 288 25.41 17.03 -18.00
N ASN A 289 24.62 17.77 -18.79
CA ASN A 289 24.44 17.51 -20.23
C ASN A 289 25.05 18.57 -21.17
N SER A 290 26.08 19.30 -20.73
CA SER A 290 26.78 20.29 -21.58
C SER A 290 28.26 19.99 -21.82
N ARG A 291 28.76 18.81 -21.44
CA ARG A 291 30.07 18.31 -21.86
C ARG A 291 30.07 16.81 -22.06
N LEU A 292 29.62 16.36 -23.22
CA LEU A 292 30.17 15.26 -24.02
C LEU A 292 29.64 15.42 -25.45
#